data_AF-A0A839VBU4-F1
#
_entry.id   AF-A0A839VBU4-F1
#
_cell.length_a   1.000
_cell.length_b   1.000
_cell.length_c   1.000
_cell.angle_alpha   90.00
_cell.angle_beta   90.00
_cell.angle_gamma   90.00
#
_symmetry.space_group_name_H-M   'P 1'
#
loop_
_entity.id
_entity.type
_entity.pdbx_description
1 polymer ?
#
loop_
_entity_poly.entity_id
_entity_poly.type
_entity_poly.pdbx_seq_one_letter_code
_entity_poly.pdbx_strand_id
1 'polypeptide(L)'
;MTTTSFSQTLKSNRGTVYGVILNDHDTLARIGASLSDLPYKAAPQAPVLYLKPANTINGDHAVVTLPPNATQVEIGATIGIVLAAPAAQLTRNNAASVIAGYVLVADLSLPHDSYYRPAVREKCFDGSCVLGDNMICTTSPEEVQKWELVTSINGRLAARRSLGDLVRDIPALLCDVSEFMRLQRGDVLLIGVSWQAPRAGVQDDITLSLYAPDAHELAAVHLQLAPGSVSAQETQTGIEPTPAPRGTRTFGRIFFNGAIHEVEPVPNPAELEATCIRLADGRILRENEAHWLPPVEPGTIFALGLNYADHARELAFKAPEQPLVFLKGPTALTGHYGQTRRPADATFMHYECELAVVIGKYARHVSREHAYDYVAGYTVANDYAIRDYLENYYRPNLRVKNRDACTPIGPWLVEAGAVADPMRLQLSTSVNGKVTQRGNTSDMVFDIPALIVYLSSIMTLAPGDIILTGTPEGLTNVVPGDCIVTEIEGIGRLVNTIVGDDATPAH
;
A
#
# COMPACT_ATOMS: atom_id res chain seq x y z
N MET A 1 -6.64 30.61 13.72
CA MET A 1 -6.85 29.26 13.14
C MET A 1 -8.28 28.84 13.39
N THR A 2 -8.90 28.11 12.47
CA THR A 2 -10.19 27.45 12.68
C THR A 2 -9.98 25.95 12.79
N THR A 3 -10.76 25.29 13.65
CA THR A 3 -10.82 23.83 13.75
C THR A 3 -12.15 23.35 13.13
N THR A 4 -12.10 22.25 12.40
CA THR A 4 -13.31 21.61 11.82
C THR A 4 -13.31 20.13 12.20
N SER A 5 -14.50 19.55 12.43
CA SER A 5 -14.64 18.12 12.71
C SER A 5 -14.13 17.29 11.52
N PHE A 6 -13.06 16.54 11.76
CA PHE A 6 -12.42 15.62 10.84
C PHE A 6 -13.14 14.26 10.75
N SER A 7 -13.84 13.86 11.82
CA SER A 7 -14.64 12.63 11.91
C SER A 7 -15.80 12.56 10.88
N GLN A 8 -16.37 13.71 10.49
CA GLN A 8 -17.37 13.76 9.41
C GLN A 8 -16.75 13.55 8.02
N THR A 9 -15.52 14.00 7.80
CA THR A 9 -14.80 13.91 6.51
C THR A 9 -14.29 12.47 6.24
N LEU A 10 -13.87 11.75 7.28
CA LEU A 10 -13.39 10.35 7.20
C LEU A 10 -14.49 9.33 6.83
N LYS A 11 -15.77 9.65 7.07
CA LYS A 11 -16.89 8.72 6.77
C LYS A 11 -17.31 8.73 5.30
N SER A 12 -17.00 9.79 4.55
CA SER A 12 -17.47 9.95 3.16
C SER A 12 -16.41 9.76 2.08
N ASN A 13 -15.11 9.87 2.40
CA ASN A 13 -14.03 9.73 1.42
C ASN A 13 -12.69 9.39 2.11
N ARG A 14 -12.39 8.09 2.31
CA ARG A 14 -11.17 7.66 3.00
C ARG A 14 -9.98 7.70 2.05
N GLY A 15 -9.16 8.74 2.15
CA GLY A 15 -7.85 8.78 1.48
C GLY A 15 -6.85 7.80 2.09
N THR A 16 -5.75 7.58 1.40
CA THR A 16 -4.65 6.72 1.85
C THR A 16 -3.81 7.46 2.89
N VAL A 17 -3.43 6.78 3.97
CA VAL A 17 -2.50 7.30 4.96
C VAL A 17 -1.09 6.81 4.65
N TYR A 18 -0.22 7.73 4.28
CA TYR A 18 1.21 7.49 4.10
C TYR A 18 1.96 8.05 5.30
N GLY A 19 3.03 7.39 5.72
CA GLY A 19 3.93 7.94 6.72
C GLY A 19 5.37 7.92 6.27
N VAL A 20 6.19 8.73 6.93
CA VAL A 20 7.63 8.78 6.73
C VAL A 20 8.34 8.39 8.03
N ILE A 21 9.44 7.67 7.95
CA ILE A 21 10.37 7.46 9.07
C ILE A 21 11.70 8.18 8.78
N LEU A 22 12.52 8.37 9.82
CA LEU A 22 13.84 9.00 9.69
C LEU A 22 13.78 10.45 9.15
N ASN A 23 12.72 11.19 9.50
CA ASN A 23 12.50 12.56 9.06
C ASN A 23 12.74 13.61 10.14
N ASP A 24 13.49 13.30 11.21
CA ASP A 24 13.99 14.28 12.18
C ASP A 24 15.49 14.05 12.48
N HIS A 25 16.19 15.16 12.74
CA HIS A 25 17.63 15.15 12.93
C HIS A 25 18.01 14.42 14.22
N ASP A 26 17.23 14.58 15.29
CA ASP A 26 17.42 13.88 16.56
C ASP A 26 17.40 12.34 16.39
N THR A 27 16.44 11.79 15.63
CA THR A 27 16.43 10.37 15.27
C THR A 27 17.67 9.94 14.49
N LEU A 28 18.06 10.68 13.45
CA LEU A 28 19.25 10.37 12.68
C LEU A 28 20.52 10.41 13.53
N ALA A 29 20.61 11.38 14.45
CA ALA A 29 21.73 11.51 15.38
C ALA A 29 21.79 10.35 16.39
N ARG A 30 20.64 9.92 16.93
CA ARG A 30 20.57 8.77 17.86
C ARG A 30 20.93 7.44 17.21
N ILE A 31 20.52 7.20 15.96
CA ILE A 31 20.92 5.99 15.23
C ILE A 31 22.40 6.08 14.84
N GLY A 32 22.85 7.28 14.46
CA GLY A 32 24.26 7.65 14.34
C GLY A 32 25.03 6.78 13.34
N ALA A 33 26.23 6.34 13.75
CA ALA A 33 27.15 5.61 12.88
C ALA A 33 26.58 4.28 12.34
N SER A 34 25.59 3.69 13.02
CA SER A 34 24.99 2.42 12.58
C SER A 34 24.27 2.50 11.23
N LEU A 35 23.90 3.70 10.76
CA LEU A 35 23.37 3.91 9.40
C LEU A 35 24.40 3.57 8.30
N SER A 36 25.69 3.62 8.62
CA SER A 36 26.78 3.25 7.70
C SER A 36 27.12 1.76 7.75
N ASP A 37 26.65 1.05 8.78
CA ASP A 37 26.88 -0.38 8.95
C ASP A 37 25.83 -1.21 8.18
N LEU A 38 26.08 -2.52 8.07
CA LEU A 38 25.06 -3.44 7.58
C LEU A 38 23.85 -3.47 8.54
N PRO A 39 22.60 -3.53 8.04
CA PRO A 39 22.23 -3.71 6.63
C PRO A 39 22.05 -2.40 5.82
N TYR A 40 22.21 -1.23 6.45
CA TYR A 40 21.84 0.08 5.89
C TYR A 40 22.87 0.65 4.90
N LYS A 41 24.17 0.54 5.20
CA LYS A 41 25.33 0.99 4.41
C LYS A 41 25.49 2.50 4.21
N ALA A 42 24.41 3.28 4.22
CA ALA A 42 24.43 4.74 4.16
C ALA A 42 23.10 5.30 4.67
N ALA A 43 23.08 6.56 5.13
CA ALA A 43 21.86 7.29 5.48
C ALA A 43 20.86 7.39 4.29
N PRO A 44 19.54 7.50 4.56
CA PRO A 44 18.54 7.56 3.49
C PRO A 44 18.67 8.84 2.66
N GLN A 45 18.59 8.70 1.34
CA GLN A 45 18.69 9.83 0.40
C GLN A 45 17.32 10.37 0.00
N ALA A 46 16.31 9.51 -0.09
CA ALA A 46 14.90 9.86 -0.32
C ALA A 46 14.06 9.71 0.97
N PRO A 47 12.82 10.24 1.02
CA PRO A 47 11.89 9.94 2.10
C PRO A 47 11.67 8.44 2.25
N VAL A 48 11.83 7.91 3.46
CA VAL A 48 11.57 6.50 3.74
C VAL A 48 10.10 6.34 4.12
N LEU A 49 9.29 6.01 3.12
CA LEU A 49 7.83 5.95 3.28
C LEU A 49 7.32 4.57 3.69
N TYR A 50 6.13 4.56 4.29
CA TYR A 50 5.29 3.38 4.54
C TYR A 50 3.81 3.77 4.41
N LEU A 51 2.92 2.77 4.43
CA LEU A 51 1.47 2.97 4.41
C LEU A 51 0.85 2.52 5.74
N LYS A 52 -0.22 3.20 6.13
CA LYS A 52 -1.15 2.77 7.18
C LYS A 52 -2.48 2.39 6.48
N PRO A 53 -2.71 1.10 6.19
CA PRO A 53 -3.87 0.66 5.43
C PRO A 53 -5.19 0.93 6.16
N ALA A 54 -6.31 0.80 5.45
CA ALA A 54 -7.62 1.24 5.94
C ALA A 54 -8.06 0.56 7.25
N ASN A 55 -7.62 -0.67 7.52
CA ASN A 55 -7.89 -1.39 8.77
C ASN A 55 -7.20 -0.74 9.99
N THR A 56 -6.14 0.04 9.79
CA THR A 56 -5.41 0.71 10.87
C THR A 56 -6.13 1.97 11.36
N ILE A 57 -6.96 2.58 10.51
CA ILE A 57 -7.56 3.90 10.77
C ILE A 57 -8.59 3.80 11.90
N ASN A 58 -8.40 4.62 12.93
CA ASN A 58 -9.29 4.78 14.08
C ASN A 58 -9.41 6.28 14.45
N GLY A 59 -10.40 6.63 15.28
CA GLY A 59 -10.66 8.00 15.73
C GLY A 59 -10.23 8.27 17.18
N ASP A 60 -10.40 9.51 17.62
CA ASP A 60 -10.18 9.89 19.02
C ASP A 60 -10.99 9.00 19.99
N HIS A 61 -10.47 8.81 21.20
CA HIS A 61 -10.98 7.90 22.22
C HIS A 61 -11.04 6.42 21.82
N ALA A 62 -10.25 6.01 20.80
CA ALA A 62 -10.15 4.62 20.40
C ALA A 62 -9.64 3.71 21.52
N VAL A 63 -10.21 2.51 21.59
CA VAL A 63 -9.61 1.37 22.30
C VAL A 63 -8.95 0.47 21.26
N VAL A 64 -7.62 0.49 21.21
CA VAL A 64 -6.85 -0.29 20.24
C VAL A 64 -6.52 -1.66 20.82
N THR A 65 -6.98 -2.71 20.16
CA THR A 65 -6.68 -4.10 20.55
C THR A 65 -5.29 -4.48 20.02
N LEU A 66 -4.37 -4.85 20.91
CA LEU A 66 -3.04 -5.26 20.52
C LEU A 66 -3.05 -6.66 19.87
N PRO A 67 -2.13 -6.96 18.94
CA PRO A 67 -1.94 -8.32 18.43
C PRO A 67 -1.70 -9.35 19.56
N PRO A 68 -2.10 -10.61 19.38
CA PRO A 68 -1.78 -11.67 20.34
C PRO A 68 -0.28 -11.68 20.69
N ASN A 69 0.02 -11.75 21.99
CA ASN A 69 1.36 -11.70 22.59
C ASN A 69 2.05 -10.32 22.63
N ALA A 70 1.47 -9.28 22.03
CA ALA A 70 1.98 -7.92 22.22
C ALA A 70 1.49 -7.37 23.57
N THR A 71 2.42 -6.86 24.38
CA THR A 71 2.12 -6.27 25.70
C THR A 71 2.19 -4.75 25.71
N GLN A 72 2.85 -4.17 24.70
CA GLN A 72 3.11 -2.74 24.59
C GLN A 72 3.26 -2.32 23.13
N VAL A 73 3.07 -1.04 22.87
CA VAL A 73 3.32 -0.37 21.58
C VAL A 73 4.15 0.89 21.80
N GLU A 74 4.89 1.28 20.77
CA GLU A 74 5.51 2.61 20.67
C GLU A 74 4.45 3.62 20.20
N ILE A 75 4.39 4.75 20.90
CA ILE A 75 3.43 5.84 20.66
C ILE A 75 4.07 6.87 19.74
N GLY A 76 3.96 6.66 18.43
CA GLY A 76 4.45 7.60 17.41
C GLY A 76 3.56 8.83 17.28
N ALA A 77 3.71 9.79 18.18
CA ALA A 77 3.03 11.08 18.07
C ALA A 77 3.52 11.86 16.84
N THR A 78 2.59 12.23 15.96
CA THR A 78 2.89 12.97 14.73
C THR A 78 1.69 13.81 14.28
N ILE A 79 1.85 14.56 13.20
CA ILE A 79 0.72 15.16 12.47
C ILE A 79 0.69 14.63 11.04
N GLY A 80 -0.52 14.60 10.48
CA GLY A 80 -0.76 14.29 9.08
C GLY A 80 -1.13 15.54 8.29
N ILE A 81 -0.49 15.74 7.14
CA ILE A 81 -0.89 16.73 6.13
C ILE A 81 -2.10 16.17 5.40
N VAL A 82 -3.25 16.84 5.46
CA VAL A 82 -4.47 16.41 4.74
C VAL A 82 -4.49 17.09 3.38
N LEU A 83 -4.63 16.31 2.30
CA LEU A 83 -4.58 16.84 0.94
C LEU A 83 -5.94 17.39 0.49
N ALA A 84 -5.96 18.63 0.00
CA ALA A 84 -7.15 19.33 -0.50
C ALA A 84 -7.50 18.96 -1.95
N ALA A 85 -6.54 18.48 -2.74
CA ALA A 85 -6.69 18.20 -4.16
C ALA A 85 -5.66 17.16 -4.61
N PRO A 86 -5.85 16.51 -5.78
CA PRO A 86 -4.81 15.71 -6.39
C PRO A 86 -3.52 16.52 -6.57
N ALA A 87 -2.38 15.93 -6.21
CA ALA A 87 -1.08 16.57 -6.23
C ALA A 87 -0.02 15.64 -6.82
N ALA A 88 0.73 16.14 -7.79
CA ALA A 88 1.86 15.47 -8.42
C ALA A 88 2.85 16.55 -8.89
N GLN A 89 4.15 16.23 -8.90
CA GLN A 89 5.21 17.13 -9.36
C GLN A 89 5.17 18.52 -8.70
N LEU A 90 4.97 18.56 -7.38
CA LEU A 90 4.92 19.83 -6.65
C LEU A 90 6.29 20.49 -6.61
N THR A 91 6.25 21.82 -6.49
CA THR A 91 7.41 22.65 -6.18
C THR A 91 7.17 23.32 -4.83
N ARG A 92 8.24 23.81 -4.19
CA ARG A 92 8.09 24.52 -2.91
C ARG A 92 7.12 25.70 -2.99
N ASN A 93 7.02 26.35 -4.14
CA ASN A 93 6.14 27.50 -4.36
C ASN A 93 4.64 27.13 -4.36
N ASN A 94 4.29 25.90 -4.75
CA ASN A 94 2.90 25.45 -4.83
C ASN A 94 2.53 24.37 -3.81
N ALA A 95 3.49 23.80 -3.07
CA ALA A 95 3.24 22.73 -2.11
C ALA A 95 2.19 23.10 -1.06
N ALA A 96 2.20 24.32 -0.54
CA ALA A 96 1.21 24.78 0.44
C ALA A 96 -0.23 24.85 -0.12
N SER A 97 -0.39 25.00 -1.44
CA SER A 97 -1.72 25.16 -2.07
C SER A 97 -2.56 23.89 -2.07
N VAL A 98 -1.93 22.73 -1.89
CA VAL A 98 -2.63 21.43 -1.85
C VAL A 98 -2.95 20.98 -0.42
N ILE A 99 -2.64 21.79 0.60
CA ILE A 99 -2.88 21.45 2.01
C ILE A 99 -4.29 21.91 2.40
N ALA A 100 -5.13 20.98 2.83
CA ALA A 100 -6.43 21.27 3.43
C ALA A 100 -6.30 21.70 4.90
N GLY A 101 -5.32 21.11 5.58
CA GLY A 101 -5.02 21.34 6.99
C GLY A 101 -4.18 20.20 7.55
N TYR A 102 -4.11 20.15 8.88
CA TYR A 102 -3.33 19.15 9.61
C TYR A 102 -4.19 18.43 10.63
N VAL A 103 -3.92 17.15 10.84
CA VAL A 103 -4.57 16.32 11.87
C VAL A 103 -3.53 15.74 12.81
N LEU A 104 -3.79 15.75 14.12
CA LEU A 104 -2.95 15.08 15.11
C LEU A 104 -3.15 13.56 15.00
N VAL A 105 -2.06 12.78 15.00
CA VAL A 105 -2.11 11.33 14.78
C VAL A 105 -1.25 10.61 15.80
N ALA A 106 -1.78 9.53 16.36
CA ALA A 106 -1.02 8.49 17.03
C ALA A 106 -0.72 7.36 16.03
N ASP A 107 0.49 7.36 15.46
CA ASP A 107 1.01 6.24 14.67
C ASP A 107 1.59 5.18 15.61
N LEU A 108 0.76 4.19 15.93
CA LEU A 108 1.17 3.09 16.81
C LEU A 108 2.00 2.08 16.04
N SER A 109 3.02 1.56 16.72
CA SER A 109 3.86 0.48 16.21
C SER A 109 4.12 -0.53 17.31
N LEU A 110 4.17 -1.82 16.99
CA LEU A 110 4.87 -2.77 17.85
C LEU A 110 6.34 -2.32 17.94
N PRO A 111 7.01 -2.47 19.11
CA PRO A 111 8.41 -2.12 19.23
C PRO A 111 9.29 -2.95 18.29
N HIS A 112 10.15 -2.29 17.52
CA HIS A 112 11.15 -2.94 16.68
C HIS A 112 12.38 -2.05 16.51
N ASP A 113 13.51 -2.64 16.19
CA ASP A 113 14.82 -1.96 16.09
C ASP A 113 15.30 -1.78 14.65
N SER A 114 14.66 -2.45 13.69
CA SER A 114 15.09 -2.44 12.29
C SER A 114 14.17 -1.60 11.39
N TYR A 115 14.77 -0.74 10.58
CA TYR A 115 14.12 -0.07 9.45
C TYR A 115 14.57 -0.63 8.10
N TYR A 116 15.17 -1.83 8.07
CA TYR A 116 15.67 -2.43 6.84
C TYR A 116 14.55 -2.97 5.96
N ARG A 117 13.63 -3.76 6.53
CA ARG A 117 12.45 -4.30 5.84
C ARG A 117 11.18 -3.57 6.26
N PRO A 118 10.16 -3.50 5.38
CA PRO A 118 8.89 -2.87 5.71
C PRO A 118 8.28 -3.44 6.98
N ALA A 119 7.93 -2.57 7.93
CA ALA A 119 7.41 -2.93 9.24
C ALA A 119 5.89 -3.21 9.20
N VAL A 120 5.44 -4.07 8.27
CA VAL A 120 4.01 -4.34 8.03
C VAL A 120 3.37 -4.95 9.28
N ARG A 121 4.03 -5.92 9.91
CA ARG A 121 3.53 -6.57 11.13
C ARG A 121 3.41 -5.58 12.28
N GLU A 122 4.39 -4.70 12.39
CA GLU A 122 4.53 -3.78 13.51
C GLU A 122 3.59 -2.60 13.38
N LYS A 123 3.38 -2.09 12.16
CA LYS A 123 2.61 -0.85 11.93
C LYS A 123 1.22 -1.04 11.35
N CYS A 124 0.85 -2.21 10.85
CA CYS A 124 -0.41 -2.38 10.10
C CYS A 124 -1.47 -3.21 10.82
N PHE A 125 -1.31 -3.49 12.12
CA PHE A 125 -2.37 -4.14 12.90
C PHE A 125 -3.60 -3.23 13.06
N ASP A 126 -4.75 -3.82 13.30
CA ASP A 126 -6.05 -3.12 13.27
C ASP A 126 -6.10 -1.99 14.31
N GLY A 127 -6.60 -0.82 13.90
CA GLY A 127 -6.72 0.36 14.76
C GLY A 127 -5.41 1.06 15.14
N SER A 128 -4.26 0.65 14.57
CA SER A 128 -2.93 1.20 14.91
C SER A 128 -2.64 2.63 14.40
N CYS A 129 -3.59 3.29 13.71
CA CYS A 129 -3.48 4.67 13.27
C CYS A 129 -4.64 5.47 13.85
N VAL A 130 -4.42 6.17 14.96
CA VAL A 130 -5.49 6.91 15.65
C VAL A 130 -5.42 8.38 15.24
N LEU A 131 -6.43 8.86 14.52
CA LEU A 131 -6.50 10.24 14.05
C LEU A 131 -7.37 11.07 14.99
N GLY A 132 -6.94 12.30 15.26
CA GLY A 132 -7.72 13.24 16.04
C GLY A 132 -8.96 13.75 15.33
N ASP A 133 -9.95 14.14 16.14
CA ASP A 133 -11.25 14.57 15.65
C ASP A 133 -11.26 15.95 15.00
N ASN A 134 -10.20 16.74 15.18
CA ASN A 134 -10.12 18.10 14.69
C ASN A 134 -9.02 18.25 13.63
N MET A 135 -9.40 18.85 12.50
CA MET A 135 -8.44 19.33 11.51
C MET A 135 -8.12 20.80 11.79
N ILE A 136 -6.82 21.09 11.95
CA ILE A 136 -6.30 22.44 12.12
C ILE A 136 -6.14 23.06 10.74
N CYS A 137 -7.01 24.02 10.42
CA CYS A 137 -7.15 24.59 9.08
C CYS A 137 -6.18 25.77 8.85
N THR A 138 -4.89 25.59 9.13
CA THR A 138 -3.84 26.47 8.60
C THR A 138 -3.20 25.83 7.39
N THR A 139 -2.80 26.65 6.42
CA THR A 139 -2.04 26.22 5.25
C THR A 139 -0.59 26.67 5.31
N SER A 140 -0.16 27.34 6.40
CA SER A 140 1.19 27.90 6.56
C SER A 140 2.16 26.87 7.14
N PRO A 141 3.10 26.31 6.36
CA PRO A 141 4.05 25.34 6.88
C PRO A 141 5.04 25.95 7.89
N GLU A 142 5.35 27.24 7.76
CA GLU A 142 6.22 27.98 8.68
C GLU A 142 5.62 28.12 10.08
N GLU A 143 4.29 28.17 10.17
CA GLU A 143 3.57 28.19 11.44
C GLU A 143 3.65 26.82 12.11
N VAL A 144 3.47 25.75 11.33
CA VAL A 144 3.49 24.36 11.81
C VAL A 144 4.86 23.96 12.37
N GLN A 145 5.96 24.43 11.79
CA GLN A 145 7.31 24.17 12.31
C GLN A 145 7.53 24.66 13.73
N LYS A 146 6.69 25.57 14.24
CA LYS A 146 6.81 26.10 15.60
C LYS A 146 5.98 25.32 16.60
N TRP A 147 5.19 24.34 16.16
CA TRP A 147 4.35 23.54 17.04
C TRP A 147 5.15 22.48 17.79
N GLU A 148 4.63 22.09 18.93
CA GLU A 148 5.21 21.09 19.81
C GLU A 148 4.21 19.95 20.06
N LEU A 149 4.66 18.73 19.87
CA LEU A 149 3.94 17.51 20.23
C LEU A 149 4.31 17.09 21.64
N VAL A 150 3.31 16.71 22.42
CA VAL A 150 3.47 16.19 23.78
C VAL A 150 2.77 14.84 23.86
N THR A 151 3.48 13.83 24.37
CA THR A 151 2.93 12.51 24.68
C THR A 151 2.87 12.35 26.19
N SER A 152 1.69 12.02 26.72
CA SER A 152 1.48 11.69 28.14
C SER A 152 0.92 10.28 28.28
N ILE A 153 1.39 9.56 29.30
CA ILE A 153 0.94 8.21 29.63
C ILE A 153 0.51 8.22 31.10
N ASN A 154 -0.72 7.82 31.39
CA ASN A 154 -1.32 7.84 32.72
C ASN A 154 -1.22 9.23 33.39
N GLY A 155 -1.45 10.29 32.59
CA GLY A 155 -1.35 11.69 33.03
C GLY A 155 0.07 12.20 33.30
N ARG A 156 1.12 11.43 32.98
CA ARG A 156 2.52 11.84 33.15
C ARG A 156 3.17 12.11 31.80
N LEU A 157 3.94 13.18 31.71
CA LEU A 157 4.73 13.52 30.52
C LEU A 157 5.72 12.39 30.20
N ALA A 158 5.59 11.82 29.00
CA ALA A 158 6.45 10.75 28.49
C ALA A 158 7.43 11.24 27.42
N ALA A 159 6.99 12.13 26.52
CA ALA A 159 7.87 12.76 25.53
C ALA A 159 7.36 14.12 25.07
N ARG A 160 8.28 14.88 24.46
CA ARG A 160 8.05 16.18 23.85
C ARG A 160 8.89 16.28 22.58
N ARG A 161 8.29 16.74 21.49
CA ARG A 161 8.94 16.82 20.17
C ARG A 161 8.56 18.11 19.45
N SER A 162 9.54 18.87 19.02
CA SER A 162 9.34 20.03 18.14
C SER A 162 9.14 19.59 16.69
N LEU A 163 8.24 20.24 15.95
CA LEU A 163 8.10 20.04 14.51
C LEU A 163 9.10 20.86 13.69
N GLY A 164 9.96 21.65 14.34
CA GLY A 164 11.02 22.42 13.69
C GLY A 164 12.30 21.62 13.41
N ASP A 165 12.41 20.39 13.93
CA ASP A 165 13.61 19.54 13.79
C ASP A 165 13.55 18.57 12.59
N LEU A 166 12.64 18.80 11.64
CA LEU A 166 12.46 17.88 10.51
C LEU A 166 13.64 17.95 9.53
N VAL A 167 14.05 16.79 9.01
CA VAL A 167 15.03 16.67 7.92
C VAL A 167 14.44 17.23 6.63
N ARG A 168 13.21 16.81 6.30
CA ARG A 168 12.38 17.41 5.26
C ARG A 168 11.26 18.16 5.92
N ASP A 169 11.29 19.49 5.79
CA ASP A 169 10.13 20.30 6.09
C ASP A 169 8.94 19.92 5.19
N ILE A 170 7.75 20.37 5.58
CA ILE A 170 6.49 20.02 4.89
C ILE A 170 6.55 20.30 3.38
N PRO A 171 7.02 21.47 2.89
CA PRO A 171 7.17 21.69 1.45
C PRO A 171 8.12 20.71 0.78
N ALA A 172 9.30 20.45 1.36
CA ALA A 172 10.26 19.51 0.78
C ALA A 172 9.71 18.08 0.75
N LEU A 173 9.06 17.63 1.83
CA LEU A 173 8.45 16.31 1.88
C LEU A 173 7.35 16.14 0.82
N LEU A 174 6.48 17.13 0.64
CA LEU A 174 5.46 17.11 -0.41
C LEU A 174 6.09 17.09 -1.82
N CYS A 175 7.13 17.87 -2.08
CA CYS A 175 7.86 17.82 -3.35
C CYS A 175 8.44 16.42 -3.61
N ASP A 176 9.24 15.89 -2.67
CA ASP A 176 9.92 14.61 -2.83
C ASP A 176 8.94 13.43 -3.04
N VAL A 177 7.82 13.42 -2.32
CA VAL A 177 6.79 12.37 -2.47
C VAL A 177 6.05 12.52 -3.79
N SER A 178 5.63 13.75 -4.12
CA SER A 178 4.83 14.01 -5.32
C SER A 178 5.63 13.92 -6.63
N GLU A 179 6.97 13.88 -6.55
CA GLU A 179 7.87 13.65 -7.69
C GLU A 179 7.61 12.29 -8.36
N PHE A 180 7.24 11.26 -7.60
CA PHE A 180 7.09 9.91 -8.15
C PHE A 180 5.70 9.29 -8.00
N MET A 181 4.90 9.76 -7.05
CA MET A 181 3.55 9.27 -6.82
C MET A 181 2.57 10.42 -6.63
N ARG A 182 1.37 10.29 -7.19
CA ARG A 182 0.28 11.22 -6.98
C ARG A 182 -0.35 11.01 -5.61
N LEU A 183 -0.55 12.10 -4.89
CA LEU A 183 -1.42 12.13 -3.71
C LEU A 183 -2.82 12.57 -4.14
N GLN A 184 -3.85 11.96 -3.58
CA GLN A 184 -5.25 12.26 -3.88
C GLN A 184 -5.85 13.21 -2.85
N ARG A 185 -6.98 13.82 -3.21
CA ARG A 185 -7.81 14.56 -2.23
C ARG A 185 -8.18 13.62 -1.08
N GLY A 186 -7.96 14.06 0.14
CA GLY A 186 -8.27 13.30 1.35
C GLY A 186 -7.17 12.35 1.81
N ASP A 187 -6.11 12.15 1.01
CA ASP A 187 -4.92 11.44 1.49
C ASP A 187 -4.31 12.20 2.68
N VAL A 188 -3.63 11.45 3.54
CA VAL A 188 -2.94 11.97 4.72
C VAL A 188 -1.47 11.57 4.65
N LEU A 189 -0.56 12.55 4.68
CA LEU A 189 0.89 12.31 4.73
C LEU A 189 1.43 12.66 6.11
N LEU A 190 1.77 11.66 6.91
CA LEU A 190 2.38 11.83 8.23
C LEU A 190 3.81 12.36 8.08
N ILE A 191 4.20 13.31 8.93
CA ILE A 191 5.46 14.05 8.78
C ILE A 191 6.67 13.40 9.49
N GLY A 192 6.44 12.29 10.20
CA GLY A 192 7.49 11.54 10.86
C GLY A 192 7.21 11.24 12.33
N VAL A 193 7.78 10.14 12.82
CA VAL A 193 7.75 9.72 14.22
C VAL A 193 9.18 9.62 14.75
N SER A 194 9.36 9.88 16.05
CA SER A 194 10.66 9.68 16.70
C SER A 194 11.00 8.18 16.75
N TRP A 195 12.25 7.83 16.43
CA TRP A 195 12.75 6.47 16.63
C TRP A 195 12.77 6.10 18.12
N GLN A 196 12.30 4.89 18.45
CA GLN A 196 12.12 4.44 19.83
C GLN A 196 11.22 5.41 20.63
N ALA A 197 10.04 5.70 20.09
CA ALA A 197 9.05 6.54 20.77
C ALA A 197 8.63 5.91 22.13
N PRO A 198 8.06 6.72 23.06
CA PRO A 198 7.60 6.19 24.34
C PRO A 198 6.70 4.98 24.19
N ARG A 199 6.82 4.04 25.13
CA ARG A 199 6.04 2.80 25.12
C ARG A 199 4.90 2.89 26.11
N ALA A 200 3.74 2.40 25.70
CA ALA A 200 2.58 2.22 26.56
C ALA A 200 2.09 0.77 26.48
N GLY A 201 1.63 0.24 27.60
CA GLY A 201 1.09 -1.09 27.76
C GLY A 201 -0.43 -1.14 27.81
N VAL A 202 -0.97 -2.35 27.85
CA VAL A 202 -2.41 -2.58 28.06
C VAL A 202 -2.87 -1.86 29.33
N GLN A 203 -4.05 -1.24 29.29
CA GLN A 203 -4.65 -0.41 30.35
C GLN A 203 -4.02 0.98 30.57
N ASP A 204 -2.94 1.33 29.87
CA ASP A 204 -2.44 2.70 29.92
C ASP A 204 -3.40 3.67 29.22
N ASP A 205 -3.64 4.81 29.88
CA ASP A 205 -4.32 5.97 29.28
C ASP A 205 -3.29 6.83 28.56
N ILE A 206 -3.43 6.97 27.24
CA ILE A 206 -2.49 7.72 26.40
C ILE A 206 -3.17 8.99 25.91
N THR A 207 -2.47 10.11 26.06
CA THR A 207 -2.88 11.41 25.53
C THR A 207 -1.76 12.00 24.69
N LEU A 208 -2.09 12.35 23.45
CA LEU A 208 -1.26 13.21 22.61
C LEU A 208 -1.87 14.60 22.59
N SER A 209 -1.03 15.62 22.78
CA SER A 209 -1.44 17.02 22.64
C SER A 209 -0.49 17.74 21.69
N LEU A 210 -1.04 18.68 20.92
CA LEU A 210 -0.31 19.54 20.01
C LEU A 210 -0.47 20.99 20.47
N TYR A 211 0.63 21.69 20.67
CA TYR A 211 0.65 23.07 21.18
C TYR A 211 1.23 24.04 20.16
N ALA A 212 0.65 25.24 20.11
CA ALA A 212 1.25 26.41 19.49
C ALA A 212 2.36 27.03 20.39
N PRO A 213 3.20 27.93 19.86
CA PRO A 213 4.33 28.51 20.61
C PRO A 213 3.95 29.28 21.87
N ASP A 214 2.73 29.80 21.95
CA ASP A 214 2.16 30.50 23.10
C ASP A 214 1.55 29.54 24.14
N ALA A 215 1.86 28.25 24.04
CA ALA A 215 1.32 27.16 24.86
C ALA A 215 -0.20 26.96 24.74
N HIS A 216 -0.83 27.52 23.70
CA HIS A 216 -2.23 27.22 23.38
C HIS A 216 -2.34 25.81 22.79
N GLU A 217 -3.21 24.97 23.36
CA GLU A 217 -3.49 23.63 22.84
C GLU A 217 -4.32 23.72 21.56
N LEU A 218 -3.79 23.18 20.46
CA LEU A 218 -4.42 23.17 19.14
C LEU A 218 -5.29 21.93 18.94
N ALA A 219 -4.87 20.78 19.45
CA ALA A 219 -5.57 19.51 19.34
C ALA A 219 -5.06 18.52 20.41
N ALA A 220 -5.93 17.57 20.76
CA ALA A 220 -5.57 16.41 21.56
C ALA A 220 -6.15 15.13 20.94
N VAL A 221 -5.51 13.99 21.22
CA VAL A 221 -5.97 12.63 20.89
C VAL A 221 -5.78 11.75 22.12
N HIS A 222 -6.81 11.00 22.45
CA HIS A 222 -6.91 10.08 23.57
C HIS A 222 -7.07 8.66 23.02
N LEU A 223 -6.38 7.71 23.63
CA LEU A 223 -6.57 6.30 23.31
C LEU A 223 -6.23 5.42 24.51
N GLN A 224 -6.78 4.22 24.49
CA GLN A 224 -6.46 3.14 25.42
C GLN A 224 -6.03 1.90 24.65
N LEU A 225 -5.29 1.03 25.34
CA LEU A 225 -4.84 -0.25 24.80
C LEU A 225 -5.56 -1.41 25.48
N ALA A 226 -6.14 -2.30 24.66
CA ALA A 226 -6.76 -3.55 25.09
C ALA A 226 -5.86 -4.75 24.74
N PRO A 227 -5.86 -5.82 25.54
CA PRO A 227 -5.10 -7.01 25.22
C PRO A 227 -5.77 -7.75 24.06
N GLY A 228 -4.97 -8.24 23.12
CA GLY A 228 -5.45 -9.22 22.15
C GLY A 228 -5.70 -10.56 22.83
N SER A 229 -6.93 -11.05 22.80
CA SER A 229 -7.21 -12.45 23.07
C SER A 229 -7.16 -13.24 21.76
N VAL A 230 -6.57 -14.43 21.80
CA VAL A 230 -6.97 -15.51 20.89
C VAL A 230 -8.06 -16.24 21.65
N SER A 231 -9.32 -15.81 21.56
CA SER A 231 -10.35 -16.62 22.21
C SER A 231 -10.42 -17.96 21.44
N ALA A 232 -10.45 -19.09 22.15
CA ALA A 232 -10.73 -20.39 21.53
C ALA A 232 -12.12 -20.43 20.83
N GLN A 233 -12.94 -19.39 21.05
CA GLN A 233 -14.22 -19.13 20.39
C GLN A 233 -14.12 -18.17 19.19
N GLU A 234 -12.97 -17.57 18.87
CA GLU A 234 -12.78 -16.76 17.65
C GLU A 234 -12.14 -17.56 16.53
N THR A 235 -11.49 -18.68 16.86
CA THR A 235 -11.34 -19.81 15.92
C THR A 235 -12.67 -20.46 15.56
N GLN A 236 -13.76 -20.08 16.24
CA GLN A 236 -15.12 -20.56 16.05
C GLN A 236 -16.14 -19.43 16.32
N THR A 237 -16.14 -18.33 15.54
CA THR A 237 -17.45 -17.75 15.28
C THR A 237 -18.21 -18.86 14.56
N GLY A 238 -19.08 -19.56 15.30
CA GLY A 238 -19.78 -20.79 14.90
C GLY A 238 -20.78 -20.62 13.77
N ILE A 239 -20.46 -19.76 12.81
CA ILE A 239 -20.85 -19.92 11.42
C ILE A 239 -19.70 -20.75 10.85
N GLU A 240 -19.84 -22.08 10.79
CA GLU A 240 -19.14 -22.82 9.72
C GLU A 240 -19.33 -21.96 8.47
N PRO A 241 -18.27 -21.42 7.84
CA PRO A 241 -18.46 -20.62 6.64
C PRO A 241 -19.15 -21.57 5.68
N THR A 242 -20.46 -21.41 5.53
CA THR A 242 -21.20 -22.15 4.53
C THR A 242 -20.49 -21.78 3.25
N PRO A 243 -19.91 -22.74 2.51
CA PRO A 243 -19.14 -22.40 1.33
C PRO A 243 -20.07 -21.59 0.45
N ALA A 244 -19.85 -20.27 0.41
CA ALA A 244 -20.60 -19.43 -0.49
C ALA A 244 -20.31 -20.00 -1.88
N PRO A 245 -21.32 -20.27 -2.71
CA PRO A 245 -21.08 -20.84 -4.03
C PRO A 245 -20.02 -19.98 -4.72
N ARG A 246 -18.88 -20.62 -5.05
CA ARG A 246 -17.78 -19.91 -5.70
C ARG A 246 -18.26 -19.60 -7.11
N GLY A 247 -18.33 -18.30 -7.42
CA GLY A 247 -18.68 -17.85 -8.74
C GLY A 247 -17.69 -18.38 -9.79
N THR A 248 -18.15 -18.48 -11.03
CA THR A 248 -17.37 -18.98 -12.17
C THR A 248 -17.29 -17.95 -13.30
N ARG A 249 -17.62 -16.69 -13.02
CA ARG A 249 -17.62 -15.60 -14.00
C ARG A 249 -16.20 -15.11 -14.24
N THR A 250 -16.01 -14.57 -15.43
CA THR A 250 -14.85 -13.78 -15.81
C THR A 250 -15.35 -12.43 -16.24
N PHE A 251 -14.91 -11.37 -15.58
CA PHE A 251 -15.33 -10.01 -15.91
C PHE A 251 -14.20 -9.01 -15.72
N GLY A 252 -14.30 -7.86 -16.40
CA GLY A 252 -13.37 -6.75 -16.30
C GLY A 252 -14.14 -5.44 -16.05
N ARG A 253 -13.40 -4.36 -15.84
CA ARG A 253 -13.97 -3.02 -15.64
C ARG A 253 -13.38 -2.05 -16.64
N ILE A 254 -14.24 -1.27 -17.27
CA ILE A 254 -13.86 -0.21 -18.21
C ILE A 254 -14.56 1.09 -17.85
N PHE A 255 -13.95 2.21 -18.21
CA PHE A 255 -14.60 3.49 -18.36
C PHE A 255 -14.88 3.74 -19.85
N PHE A 256 -16.15 3.91 -20.20
CA PHE A 256 -16.60 4.12 -21.58
C PHE A 256 -17.84 5.02 -21.60
N ASN A 257 -17.85 6.00 -22.51
CA ASN A 257 -18.94 6.98 -22.66
C ASN A 257 -19.40 7.65 -21.33
N GLY A 258 -18.45 7.99 -20.46
CA GLY A 258 -18.73 8.74 -19.23
C GLY A 258 -19.18 7.90 -18.03
N ALA A 259 -19.20 6.56 -18.14
CA ALA A 259 -19.59 5.67 -17.06
C ALA A 259 -18.63 4.48 -16.91
N ILE A 260 -18.60 3.91 -15.71
CA ILE A 260 -17.91 2.65 -15.43
C ILE A 260 -18.84 1.49 -15.79
N HIS A 261 -18.32 0.52 -16.55
CA HIS A 261 -19.03 -0.68 -16.95
C HIS A 261 -18.27 -1.93 -16.52
N GLU A 262 -19.00 -2.91 -16.02
CA GLU A 262 -18.54 -4.30 -15.99
C GLU A 262 -18.69 -4.90 -17.40
N VAL A 263 -17.66 -5.64 -17.83
CA VAL A 263 -17.62 -6.26 -19.14
C VAL A 263 -17.19 -7.72 -19.05
N GLU A 264 -17.70 -8.54 -19.95
CA GLU A 264 -17.34 -9.95 -20.06
C GLU A 264 -16.58 -10.20 -21.38
N PRO A 265 -15.66 -11.18 -21.41
CA PRO A 265 -15.03 -11.59 -22.66
C PRO A 265 -16.07 -12.14 -23.63
N VAL A 266 -15.96 -11.77 -24.91
CA VAL A 266 -16.76 -12.39 -25.97
C VAL A 266 -15.97 -13.57 -26.55
N PRO A 267 -16.48 -14.81 -26.46
CA PRO A 267 -15.82 -15.95 -27.08
C PRO A 267 -15.70 -15.74 -28.59
N ASN A 268 -14.46 -15.58 -29.05
CA ASN A 268 -13.95 -15.47 -30.41
C ASN A 268 -15.00 -15.67 -31.52
N PRO A 269 -15.71 -14.61 -31.99
CA PRO A 269 -16.44 -14.72 -33.24
C PRO A 269 -15.39 -14.86 -34.34
N ALA A 270 -15.34 -16.01 -35.01
CA ALA A 270 -14.39 -16.32 -36.09
C ALA A 270 -14.40 -15.32 -37.28
N GLU A 271 -15.21 -14.27 -37.20
CA GLU A 271 -15.44 -13.20 -38.17
C GLU A 271 -14.79 -11.86 -37.77
N LEU A 272 -14.24 -11.71 -36.55
CA LEU A 272 -13.59 -10.46 -36.10
C LEU A 272 -12.08 -10.63 -35.96
N GLU A 273 -11.29 -9.74 -36.57
CA GLU A 273 -9.82 -9.69 -36.49
C GLU A 273 -9.29 -9.16 -35.14
N ALA A 274 -10.15 -8.91 -34.14
CA ALA A 274 -9.79 -8.26 -32.88
C ALA A 274 -10.54 -8.85 -31.68
N THR A 275 -9.89 -8.83 -30.51
CA THR A 275 -10.52 -9.20 -29.23
C THR A 275 -11.63 -8.21 -28.86
N CYS A 276 -12.75 -8.74 -28.36
CA CYS A 276 -13.95 -7.97 -28.07
C CYS A 276 -14.49 -8.24 -26.66
N ILE A 277 -15.16 -7.24 -26.11
CA ILE A 277 -15.80 -7.24 -24.81
C ILE A 277 -17.29 -6.96 -24.95
N ARG A 278 -18.10 -7.54 -24.06
CA ARG A 278 -19.55 -7.32 -24.01
C ARG A 278 -19.92 -6.59 -22.73
N LEU A 279 -20.67 -5.50 -22.88
CA LEU A 279 -21.27 -4.77 -21.76
C LEU A 279 -22.55 -5.50 -21.27
N ALA A 280 -22.97 -5.19 -20.05
CA ALA A 280 -24.20 -5.76 -19.46
C ALA A 280 -25.47 -5.52 -20.30
N ASP A 281 -25.51 -4.48 -21.12
CA ASP A 281 -26.63 -4.18 -22.04
C ASP A 281 -26.53 -4.86 -23.41
N GLY A 282 -25.52 -5.72 -23.61
CA GLY A 282 -25.32 -6.50 -24.83
C GLY A 282 -24.50 -5.82 -25.92
N ARG A 283 -24.10 -4.55 -25.75
CA ARG A 283 -23.18 -3.89 -26.70
C ARG A 283 -21.82 -4.61 -26.72
N ILE A 284 -21.24 -4.71 -27.91
CA ILE A 284 -19.91 -5.30 -28.13
C ILE A 284 -18.96 -4.17 -28.55
N LEU A 285 -17.81 -4.11 -27.89
CA LEU A 285 -16.73 -3.18 -28.21
C LEU A 285 -15.45 -3.96 -28.50
N ARG A 286 -14.54 -3.38 -29.27
CA ARG A 286 -13.16 -3.86 -29.30
C ARG A 286 -12.48 -3.51 -27.98
N GLU A 287 -11.57 -4.34 -27.49
CA GLU A 287 -10.92 -4.08 -26.21
C GLU A 287 -10.14 -2.75 -26.18
N ASN A 288 -9.66 -2.28 -27.33
CA ASN A 288 -8.91 -1.02 -27.46
C ASN A 288 -9.79 0.23 -27.67
N GLU A 289 -11.12 0.09 -27.67
CA GLU A 289 -12.06 1.23 -27.79
C GLU A 289 -12.47 1.82 -26.43
N ALA A 290 -12.01 1.22 -25.32
CA ALA A 290 -12.36 1.64 -23.97
C ALA A 290 -11.11 1.86 -23.09
N HIS A 291 -11.26 2.68 -22.05
CA HIS A 291 -10.23 2.82 -21.03
C HIS A 291 -10.44 1.75 -19.96
N TRP A 292 -9.50 0.81 -19.82
CA TRP A 292 -9.62 -0.22 -18.79
C TRP A 292 -9.24 0.32 -17.42
N LEU A 293 -9.99 -0.15 -16.43
CA LEU A 293 -9.71 0.06 -15.03
C LEU A 293 -9.20 -1.25 -14.42
N PRO A 294 -8.61 -1.23 -13.21
CA PRO A 294 -8.46 -2.43 -12.41
C PRO A 294 -9.80 -3.19 -12.32
N PRO A 295 -9.79 -4.53 -12.46
CA PRO A 295 -11.02 -5.32 -12.57
C PRO A 295 -11.86 -5.34 -11.28
N VAL A 296 -11.31 -4.81 -10.18
CA VAL A 296 -11.99 -4.61 -8.90
C VAL A 296 -11.73 -3.20 -8.38
N GLU A 297 -12.56 -2.72 -7.46
CA GLU A 297 -12.19 -1.57 -6.64
C GLU A 297 -11.13 -2.02 -5.63
N PRO A 298 -9.91 -1.47 -5.69
CA PRO A 298 -8.81 -1.97 -4.89
C PRO A 298 -8.96 -1.54 -3.43
N GLY A 299 -8.85 -2.51 -2.53
CA GLY A 299 -8.58 -2.29 -1.12
C GLY A 299 -7.08 -2.09 -0.87
N THR A 300 -6.57 -2.69 0.21
CA THR A 300 -5.14 -2.74 0.50
C THR A 300 -4.41 -3.63 -0.50
N ILE A 301 -3.29 -3.15 -1.05
CA ILE A 301 -2.47 -3.90 -2.00
C ILE A 301 -1.21 -4.39 -1.27
N PHE A 302 -1.18 -5.69 -0.99
CA PHE A 302 -0.03 -6.41 -0.47
C PHE A 302 0.81 -6.94 -1.63
N ALA A 303 2.13 -6.90 -1.50
CA ALA A 303 3.03 -7.49 -2.47
C ALA A 303 4.17 -8.24 -1.78
N LEU A 304 4.62 -9.33 -2.41
CA LEU A 304 5.59 -10.25 -1.84
C LEU A 304 6.95 -10.11 -2.54
N GLY A 305 7.97 -9.83 -1.74
CA GLY A 305 9.36 -9.93 -2.21
C GLY A 305 9.89 -11.36 -2.10
N LEU A 306 10.61 -11.82 -3.12
CA LEU A 306 11.38 -13.09 -3.09
C LEU A 306 10.53 -14.35 -2.84
N ASN A 307 9.28 -14.39 -3.31
CA ASN A 307 8.38 -15.51 -3.09
C ASN A 307 8.48 -16.64 -4.14
N TYR A 308 9.45 -16.58 -5.05
CA TYR A 308 9.79 -17.69 -5.95
C TYR A 308 11.23 -18.12 -5.66
N ALA A 309 11.45 -19.43 -5.52
CA ALA A 309 12.75 -19.97 -5.12
C ALA A 309 13.87 -19.57 -6.11
N ASP A 310 13.55 -19.53 -7.40
CA ASP A 310 14.50 -19.20 -8.46
C ASP A 310 14.87 -17.72 -8.45
N HIS A 311 13.89 -16.84 -8.25
CA HIS A 311 14.14 -15.40 -8.14
C HIS A 311 14.94 -15.03 -6.87
N ALA A 312 14.73 -15.73 -5.76
CA ALA A 312 15.55 -15.56 -4.55
C ALA A 312 17.03 -15.94 -4.80
N ARG A 313 17.27 -17.01 -5.58
CA ARG A 313 18.63 -17.43 -5.99
C ARG A 313 19.27 -16.45 -6.98
N GLU A 314 18.52 -15.96 -7.97
CA GLU A 314 18.98 -14.94 -8.94
C GLU A 314 19.51 -13.68 -8.24
N LEU A 315 18.87 -13.28 -7.14
CA LEU A 315 19.28 -12.13 -6.34
C LEU A 315 20.28 -12.46 -5.21
N ALA A 316 20.80 -13.69 -5.15
CA ALA A 316 21.74 -14.18 -4.14
C ALA A 316 21.28 -13.98 -2.67
N PHE A 317 19.98 -14.03 -2.41
CA PHE A 317 19.42 -13.97 -1.05
C PHE A 317 19.05 -15.37 -0.53
N LYS A 318 19.20 -15.58 0.79
CA LYS A 318 18.56 -16.73 1.47
C LYS A 318 17.04 -16.55 1.38
N ALA A 319 16.31 -17.60 1.04
CA ALA A 319 14.85 -17.60 1.10
C ALA A 319 14.40 -17.15 2.50
N PRO A 320 13.45 -16.21 2.60
CA PRO A 320 13.06 -15.65 3.88
C PRO A 320 12.29 -16.70 4.70
N GLU A 321 12.44 -16.65 6.03
CA GLU A 321 11.77 -17.59 6.96
C GLU A 321 10.30 -17.23 7.19
N GLN A 322 9.93 -16.00 6.85
CA GLN A 322 8.56 -15.48 6.87
C GLN A 322 8.31 -14.66 5.59
N PRO A 323 7.06 -14.49 5.16
CA PRO A 323 6.76 -13.70 3.96
C PRO A 323 7.28 -12.26 4.07
N LEU A 324 8.09 -11.84 3.09
CA LEU A 324 8.53 -10.44 2.96
C LEU A 324 7.41 -9.63 2.29
N VAL A 325 6.54 -9.04 3.11
CA VAL A 325 5.40 -8.24 2.63
C VAL A 325 5.77 -6.77 2.60
N PHE A 326 5.33 -6.08 1.54
CA PHE A 326 5.29 -4.62 1.45
C PHE A 326 3.93 -4.18 0.91
N LEU A 327 3.60 -2.90 1.11
CA LEU A 327 2.32 -2.33 0.70
C LEU A 327 2.49 -1.37 -0.48
N LYS A 328 1.47 -1.30 -1.31
CA LYS A 328 1.34 -0.36 -2.42
C LYS A 328 0.05 0.45 -2.24
N GLY A 329 0.10 1.71 -2.62
CA GLY A 329 -1.02 2.62 -2.70
C GLY A 329 -1.76 2.51 -4.05
N PRO A 330 -3.00 3.00 -4.10
CA PRO A 330 -3.89 2.78 -5.25
C PRO A 330 -3.43 3.47 -6.53
N THR A 331 -2.66 4.56 -6.45
CA THR A 331 -2.18 5.29 -7.65
C THR A 331 -1.13 4.52 -8.43
N ALA A 332 -0.51 3.50 -7.84
CA ALA A 332 0.38 2.59 -8.55
C ALA A 332 -0.37 1.76 -9.59
N LEU A 333 -1.67 1.53 -9.42
CA LEU A 333 -2.45 0.68 -10.32
C LEU A 333 -2.76 1.37 -11.65
N THR A 334 -2.79 0.58 -12.71
CA THR A 334 -3.35 0.96 -14.01
C THR A 334 -4.02 -0.25 -14.66
N GLY A 335 -5.00 -0.03 -15.53
CA GLY A 335 -5.74 -1.11 -16.19
C GLY A 335 -5.01 -1.71 -17.38
N HIS A 336 -5.69 -2.64 -18.04
CA HIS A 336 -5.25 -3.23 -19.31
C HIS A 336 -5.06 -2.17 -20.41
N TYR A 337 -4.05 -2.34 -21.27
CA TYR A 337 -3.62 -1.32 -22.24
C TYR A 337 -3.19 0.03 -21.61
N GLY A 338 -3.02 0.08 -20.28
CA GLY A 338 -2.48 1.24 -19.59
C GLY A 338 -1.04 1.52 -20.00
N GLN A 339 -0.57 2.72 -19.66
CA GLN A 339 0.81 3.15 -19.89
C GLN A 339 1.55 3.26 -18.56
N THR A 340 2.81 2.83 -18.56
CA THR A 340 3.71 2.94 -17.41
C THR A 340 4.91 3.81 -17.77
N ARG A 341 5.16 4.84 -16.96
CA ARG A 341 6.26 5.78 -17.19
C ARG A 341 7.58 5.21 -16.69
N ARG A 342 8.57 5.17 -17.58
CA ARG A 342 9.97 4.97 -17.24
C ARG A 342 10.66 6.34 -17.11
N PRO A 343 11.21 6.67 -15.94
CA PRO A 343 12.02 7.88 -15.75
C PRO A 343 13.23 7.90 -16.68
N ALA A 344 13.59 9.08 -17.17
CA ALA A 344 14.70 9.26 -18.10
C ALA A 344 16.07 8.89 -17.50
N ASP A 345 16.23 9.02 -16.18
CA ASP A 345 17.47 8.70 -15.45
C ASP A 345 17.55 7.22 -15.01
N ALA A 346 16.48 6.43 -15.17
CA ALA A 346 16.49 5.02 -14.82
C ALA A 346 17.42 4.24 -15.76
N THR A 347 18.44 3.57 -15.20
CA THR A 347 19.29 2.66 -15.99
C THR A 347 18.67 1.26 -16.10
N PHE A 348 17.96 0.81 -15.06
CA PHE A 348 17.34 -0.51 -15.04
C PHE A 348 15.93 -0.50 -14.46
N MET A 349 14.95 -0.73 -15.32
CA MET A 349 13.54 -0.95 -14.98
C MET A 349 13.10 -2.28 -15.59
N HIS A 350 12.44 -3.12 -14.80
CA HIS A 350 12.02 -4.45 -15.24
C HIS A 350 10.57 -4.75 -14.81
N TYR A 351 9.90 -5.60 -15.58
CA TYR A 351 8.55 -6.13 -15.27
C TYR A 351 8.64 -7.26 -14.23
N GLU A 352 7.52 -7.54 -13.56
CA GLU A 352 7.38 -8.65 -12.62
C GLU A 352 5.97 -9.24 -12.80
N CYS A 353 5.82 -10.33 -13.56
CA CYS A 353 4.52 -10.97 -13.80
C CYS A 353 4.08 -11.76 -12.56
N GLU A 354 2.95 -11.38 -11.99
CA GLU A 354 2.46 -11.96 -10.73
C GLU A 354 1.01 -12.41 -10.84
N LEU A 355 0.69 -13.53 -10.18
CA LEU A 355 -0.68 -13.86 -9.85
C LEU A 355 -1.13 -12.91 -8.74
N ALA A 356 -2.21 -12.18 -8.97
CA ALA A 356 -2.86 -11.36 -7.96
C ALA A 356 -4.10 -12.07 -7.42
N VAL A 357 -4.14 -12.28 -6.11
CA VAL A 357 -5.27 -12.88 -5.38
C VAL A 357 -6.13 -11.77 -4.82
N VAL A 358 -7.43 -11.79 -5.11
CA VAL A 358 -8.39 -10.79 -4.59
C VAL A 358 -9.19 -11.39 -3.45
N ILE A 359 -9.18 -10.73 -2.29
CA ILE A 359 -9.98 -11.11 -1.12
C ILE A 359 -11.44 -10.72 -1.37
N GLY A 360 -12.38 -11.61 -1.07
CA GLY A 360 -13.82 -11.42 -1.24
C GLY A 360 -14.61 -11.30 0.05
N LYS A 361 -14.00 -11.63 1.19
CA LYS A 361 -14.64 -11.62 2.51
C LYS A 361 -13.69 -11.08 3.55
N TYR A 362 -14.24 -10.47 4.59
CA TYR A 362 -13.44 -10.08 5.75
C TYR A 362 -12.76 -11.31 6.37
N ALA A 363 -11.45 -11.25 6.58
CA ALA A 363 -10.64 -12.36 7.03
C ALA A 363 -9.73 -11.94 8.20
N ARG A 364 -9.83 -12.63 9.33
CA ARG A 364 -9.01 -12.41 10.52
C ARG A 364 -8.73 -13.76 11.18
N HIS A 365 -7.48 -14.03 11.51
CA HIS A 365 -7.03 -15.30 12.11
C HIS A 365 -7.52 -16.55 11.35
N VAL A 366 -7.43 -16.50 10.01
CA VAL A 366 -7.93 -17.56 9.12
C VAL A 366 -7.04 -18.80 9.23
N SER A 367 -7.66 -19.99 9.30
CA SER A 367 -6.93 -21.25 9.20
C SER A 367 -6.57 -21.57 7.75
N ARG A 368 -5.50 -22.34 7.54
CA ARG A 368 -5.03 -22.72 6.21
C ARG A 368 -6.10 -23.46 5.38
N GLU A 369 -6.88 -24.33 6.02
CA GLU A 369 -7.95 -25.11 5.39
C GLU A 369 -9.03 -24.22 4.76
N HIS A 370 -9.38 -23.11 5.43
CA HIS A 370 -10.43 -22.19 4.98
C HIS A 370 -9.91 -21.03 4.14
N ALA A 371 -8.60 -20.92 3.88
CA ALA A 371 -8.02 -19.74 3.25
C ALA A 371 -8.67 -19.40 1.89
N TYR A 372 -8.94 -20.42 1.06
CA TYR A 372 -9.57 -20.21 -0.25
C TYR A 372 -11.05 -19.77 -0.18
N ASP A 373 -11.72 -19.93 0.96
CA ASP A 373 -13.12 -19.51 1.11
C ASP A 373 -13.29 -18.00 1.25
N TYR A 374 -12.17 -17.29 1.45
CA TYR A 374 -12.06 -15.83 1.51
C TYR A 374 -11.61 -15.22 0.19
N VAL A 375 -11.27 -16.02 -0.83
CA VAL A 375 -10.79 -15.53 -2.13
C VAL A 375 -11.98 -15.28 -3.06
N ALA A 376 -12.11 -14.05 -3.57
CA ALA A 376 -13.08 -13.71 -4.62
C ALA A 376 -12.66 -14.29 -5.97
N GLY A 377 -11.38 -14.17 -6.30
CA GLY A 377 -10.85 -14.60 -7.58
C GLY A 377 -9.40 -14.19 -7.78
N TYR A 378 -8.98 -14.26 -9.04
CA TYR A 378 -7.60 -14.07 -9.46
C TYR A 378 -7.54 -13.13 -10.66
N THR A 379 -6.46 -12.36 -10.75
CA THR A 379 -6.14 -11.48 -11.88
C THR A 379 -4.64 -11.55 -12.17
N VAL A 380 -4.22 -11.04 -13.33
CA VAL A 380 -2.80 -10.82 -13.64
C VAL A 380 -2.39 -9.44 -13.12
N ALA A 381 -1.17 -9.34 -12.60
CA ALA A 381 -0.52 -8.07 -12.30
C ALA A 381 0.90 -8.03 -12.87
N ASN A 382 1.41 -6.82 -13.09
CA ASN A 382 2.80 -6.57 -13.45
C ASN A 382 3.43 -5.57 -12.47
N ASP A 383 4.24 -6.04 -11.50
CA ASP A 383 4.79 -5.21 -10.42
C ASP A 383 6.16 -4.59 -10.76
N TYR A 384 6.16 -3.62 -11.67
CA TYR A 384 7.40 -2.97 -12.12
C TYR A 384 8.27 -2.48 -10.97
N ALA A 385 9.59 -2.58 -11.17
CA ALA A 385 10.56 -2.01 -10.27
C ALA A 385 11.66 -1.29 -11.04
N ILE A 386 12.12 -0.17 -10.47
CA ILE A 386 13.27 0.61 -10.94
C ILE A 386 14.40 0.38 -9.94
N ARG A 387 15.42 -0.40 -10.35
CA ARG A 387 16.47 -0.87 -9.43
C ARG A 387 17.33 0.27 -8.90
N ASP A 388 17.50 1.32 -9.69
CA ASP A 388 18.30 2.51 -9.39
C ASP A 388 17.87 3.22 -8.09
N TYR A 389 16.57 3.20 -7.78
CA TYR A 389 16.02 3.93 -6.62
C TYR A 389 15.92 3.08 -5.35
N LEU A 390 16.47 1.87 -5.37
CA LEU A 390 16.33 0.92 -4.28
C LEU A 390 17.33 1.21 -3.16
N GLU A 391 16.81 1.69 -2.02
CA GLU A 391 17.60 1.95 -0.81
C GLU A 391 17.51 0.80 0.19
N ASN A 392 18.28 0.85 1.29
CA ASN A 392 18.27 -0.15 2.36
C ASN A 392 17.36 0.25 3.54
N TYR A 393 16.29 0.98 3.25
CA TYR A 393 15.30 1.40 4.22
C TYR A 393 13.92 1.00 3.72
N TYR A 394 13.19 0.27 4.55
CA TYR A 394 11.92 -0.38 4.19
C TYR A 394 11.96 -0.98 2.78
N ARG A 395 12.99 -1.81 2.54
CA ARG A 395 13.34 -2.36 1.23
C ARG A 395 12.43 -3.55 0.86
N PRO A 396 11.76 -3.53 -0.32
CA PRO A 396 11.75 -2.47 -1.33
C PRO A 396 10.85 -1.29 -0.94
N ASN A 397 11.34 -0.06 -1.17
CA ASN A 397 10.67 1.18 -0.77
C ASN A 397 9.64 1.67 -1.81
N LEU A 398 8.79 2.62 -1.41
CA LEU A 398 7.72 3.18 -2.26
C LEU A 398 8.26 3.91 -3.51
N ARG A 399 9.46 4.49 -3.47
CA ARG A 399 10.03 5.16 -4.67
C ARG A 399 10.29 4.16 -5.80
N VAL A 400 10.55 2.90 -5.45
CA VAL A 400 10.68 1.78 -6.41
C VAL A 400 9.33 1.19 -6.76
N LYS A 401 8.48 0.94 -5.74
CA LYS A 401 7.31 0.06 -5.86
C LYS A 401 5.96 0.79 -5.84
N ASN A 402 5.89 2.10 -5.67
CA ASN A 402 4.63 2.84 -5.57
C ASN A 402 4.53 4.04 -6.52
N ARG A 403 5.25 3.99 -7.64
CA ARG A 403 5.16 5.04 -8.66
C ARG A 403 3.84 4.94 -9.41
N ASP A 404 3.32 6.08 -9.85
CA ASP A 404 2.04 6.14 -10.57
C ASP A 404 2.03 5.20 -11.78
N ALA A 405 0.97 4.39 -11.88
CA ALA A 405 0.74 3.44 -12.97
C ALA A 405 1.89 2.42 -13.19
N CYS A 406 2.76 2.17 -12.19
CA CYS A 406 3.79 1.13 -12.25
C CYS A 406 3.29 -0.26 -11.82
N THR A 407 1.98 -0.47 -11.75
CA THR A 407 1.38 -1.77 -11.44
C THR A 407 0.14 -2.01 -12.30
N PRO A 408 0.34 -2.30 -13.60
CA PRO A 408 -0.75 -2.82 -14.42
C PRO A 408 -1.41 -4.03 -13.74
N ILE A 409 -2.74 -4.05 -13.75
CA ILE A 409 -3.54 -5.15 -13.20
C ILE A 409 -4.79 -5.38 -14.07
N GLY A 410 -5.15 -6.64 -14.30
CA GLY A 410 -6.29 -7.03 -15.12
C GLY A 410 -5.90 -8.04 -16.20
N PRO A 411 -6.57 -8.07 -17.37
CA PRO A 411 -7.81 -7.35 -17.69
C PRO A 411 -9.02 -7.84 -16.89
N TRP A 412 -8.96 -9.08 -16.40
CA TRP A 412 -10.10 -9.78 -15.81
C TRP A 412 -9.90 -10.08 -14.33
N LEU A 413 -10.99 -10.05 -13.57
CA LEU A 413 -11.16 -10.90 -12.41
C LEU A 413 -11.77 -12.22 -12.88
N VAL A 414 -11.05 -13.32 -12.70
CA VAL A 414 -11.59 -14.67 -12.84
C VAL A 414 -12.00 -15.15 -11.45
N GLU A 415 -13.29 -15.37 -11.25
CA GLU A 415 -13.81 -15.80 -9.96
C GLU A 415 -13.20 -17.14 -9.53
N ALA A 416 -13.02 -17.33 -8.22
CA ALA A 416 -12.23 -18.43 -7.68
C ALA A 416 -12.77 -19.83 -8.07
N GLY A 417 -14.07 -19.96 -8.36
CA GLY A 417 -14.68 -21.22 -8.78
C GLY A 417 -14.37 -21.61 -10.22
N ALA A 418 -13.95 -20.67 -11.08
CA ALA A 418 -13.53 -20.96 -12.44
C ALA A 418 -12.07 -21.44 -12.55
N VAL A 419 -11.27 -21.29 -11.48
CA VAL A 419 -9.86 -21.71 -11.45
C VAL A 419 -9.75 -23.01 -10.68
N ALA A 420 -9.51 -24.12 -11.39
CA ALA A 420 -9.44 -25.44 -10.80
C ALA A 420 -8.28 -25.59 -9.79
N ASP A 421 -7.11 -25.03 -10.11
CA ASP A 421 -5.96 -25.02 -9.21
C ASP A 421 -5.10 -23.77 -9.40
N PRO A 422 -5.16 -22.77 -8.49
CA PRO A 422 -4.38 -21.55 -8.60
C PRO A 422 -2.88 -21.74 -8.34
N MET A 423 -2.46 -22.90 -7.81
CA MET A 423 -1.07 -23.26 -7.54
C MET A 423 -0.43 -24.08 -8.67
N ARG A 424 -1.09 -24.18 -9.84
CA ARG A 424 -0.56 -24.84 -11.04
C ARG A 424 -0.82 -24.04 -12.32
N LEU A 425 -0.64 -22.73 -12.27
CA LEU A 425 -0.83 -21.84 -13.41
C LEU A 425 0.51 -21.47 -14.04
N GLN A 426 0.60 -21.56 -15.36
CA GLN A 426 1.76 -21.05 -16.10
C GLN A 426 1.69 -19.52 -16.19
N LEU A 427 2.81 -18.85 -15.91
CA LEU A 427 2.98 -17.41 -16.10
C LEU A 427 4.02 -17.17 -17.19
N SER A 428 3.85 -16.11 -17.97
CA SER A 428 4.87 -15.64 -18.89
C SER A 428 4.84 -14.12 -19.06
N THR A 429 5.98 -13.58 -19.48
CA THR A 429 6.08 -12.20 -19.96
C THR A 429 6.72 -12.18 -21.33
N SER A 430 6.18 -11.35 -22.22
CA SER A 430 6.82 -11.03 -23.50
C SER A 430 7.03 -9.52 -23.66
N VAL A 431 8.14 -9.18 -24.31
CA VAL A 431 8.50 -7.81 -24.71
C VAL A 431 8.50 -7.76 -26.22
N ASN A 432 7.63 -6.91 -26.80
CA ASN A 432 7.49 -6.77 -28.24
C ASN A 432 7.28 -8.13 -28.96
N GLY A 433 6.47 -9.01 -28.36
CA GLY A 433 6.15 -10.34 -28.87
C GLY A 433 7.21 -11.42 -28.60
N LYS A 434 8.38 -11.08 -28.03
CA LYS A 434 9.40 -12.06 -27.64
C LYS A 434 9.21 -12.44 -26.17
N VAL A 435 8.98 -13.73 -25.88
CA VAL A 435 8.90 -14.24 -24.51
C VAL A 435 10.27 -14.10 -23.83
N THR A 436 10.30 -13.45 -22.67
CA THR A 436 11.51 -13.15 -21.88
C THR A 436 11.45 -13.69 -20.47
N GLN A 437 10.28 -14.07 -19.96
CA GLN A 437 10.09 -14.69 -18.66
C GLN A 437 9.05 -15.82 -18.75
N ARG A 438 9.26 -16.88 -17.98
CA ARG A 438 8.32 -17.99 -17.76
C ARG A 438 8.41 -18.45 -16.30
N GLY A 439 7.32 -18.97 -15.76
CA GLY A 439 7.31 -19.63 -14.46
C GLY A 439 6.00 -20.38 -14.21
N ASN A 440 5.89 -21.00 -13.05
CA ASN A 440 4.65 -21.64 -12.60
C ASN A 440 4.32 -21.26 -11.16
N THR A 441 3.05 -21.04 -10.84
CA THR A 441 2.64 -20.72 -9.47
C THR A 441 2.97 -21.84 -8.47
N SER A 442 3.25 -23.07 -8.92
CA SER A 442 3.76 -24.16 -8.09
C SER A 442 5.12 -23.88 -7.44
N ASP A 443 5.88 -22.92 -7.96
CA ASP A 443 7.24 -22.61 -7.53
C ASP A 443 7.27 -21.54 -6.42
N MET A 444 6.10 -21.11 -5.94
CA MET A 444 5.99 -20.19 -4.82
C MET A 444 6.56 -20.81 -3.53
N VAL A 445 7.38 -20.04 -2.80
CA VAL A 445 7.92 -20.42 -1.49
C VAL A 445 6.82 -20.43 -0.43
N PHE A 446 5.98 -19.39 -0.42
CA PHE A 446 4.77 -19.30 0.38
C PHE A 446 3.56 -19.29 -0.55
N ASP A 447 2.74 -20.33 -0.46
CA ASP A 447 1.52 -20.45 -1.24
C ASP A 447 0.39 -19.55 -0.74
N ILE A 448 -0.68 -19.45 -1.54
CA ILE A 448 -1.81 -18.56 -1.27
C ILE A 448 -2.39 -18.77 0.15
N PRO A 449 -2.64 -20.01 0.62
CA PRO A 449 -3.10 -20.21 1.99
C PRO A 449 -2.11 -19.73 3.05
N ALA A 450 -0.79 -19.92 2.87
CA ALA A 450 0.20 -19.43 3.81
C ALA A 450 0.21 -17.89 3.90
N LEU A 451 0.06 -17.21 2.75
CA LEU A 451 -0.01 -15.75 2.70
C LEU A 451 -1.26 -15.21 3.43
N ILE A 452 -2.44 -15.81 3.19
CA ILE A 452 -3.68 -15.40 3.85
C ILE A 452 -3.62 -15.65 5.36
N VAL A 453 -3.11 -16.81 5.79
CA VAL A 453 -2.91 -17.12 7.22
C VAL A 453 -1.98 -16.09 7.87
N TYR A 454 -0.84 -15.80 7.23
CA TYR A 454 0.14 -14.83 7.74
C TYR A 454 -0.47 -13.43 7.87
N LEU A 455 -1.05 -12.89 6.80
CA LEU A 455 -1.61 -11.54 6.80
C LEU A 455 -2.79 -11.41 7.76
N SER A 456 -3.72 -12.37 7.75
CA SER A 456 -4.89 -12.35 8.63
C SER A 456 -4.55 -12.54 10.12
N SER A 457 -3.35 -13.04 10.44
CA SER A 457 -2.85 -13.09 11.81
C SER A 457 -2.40 -11.72 12.35
N ILE A 458 -2.06 -10.80 11.45
CA ILE A 458 -1.56 -9.45 11.74
C ILE A 458 -2.72 -8.45 11.75
N MET A 459 -3.50 -8.47 10.67
CA MET A 459 -4.53 -7.49 10.36
C MET A 459 -5.80 -8.14 9.81
N THR A 460 -6.93 -7.45 9.89
CA THR A 460 -8.14 -7.86 9.16
C THR A 460 -7.94 -7.56 7.68
N LEU A 461 -8.09 -8.59 6.84
CA LEU A 461 -8.21 -8.45 5.39
C LEU A 461 -9.66 -8.13 5.03
N ALA A 462 -9.88 -7.30 4.02
CA ALA A 462 -11.20 -6.85 3.58
C ALA A 462 -11.49 -7.26 2.13
N PRO A 463 -12.78 -7.36 1.72
CA PRO A 463 -13.13 -7.51 0.31
C PRO A 463 -12.50 -6.41 -0.56
N GLY A 464 -11.90 -6.81 -1.67
CA GLY A 464 -11.16 -5.91 -2.56
C GLY A 464 -9.67 -5.79 -2.25
N ASP A 465 -9.19 -6.26 -1.09
CA ASP A 465 -7.75 -6.37 -0.82
C ASP A 465 -7.09 -7.30 -1.85
N ILE A 466 -5.89 -6.93 -2.28
CA ILE A 466 -5.15 -7.63 -3.35
C ILE A 466 -3.82 -8.12 -2.80
N ILE A 467 -3.48 -9.38 -3.04
CA ILE A 467 -2.17 -9.96 -2.71
C ILE A 467 -1.44 -10.29 -4.02
N LEU A 468 -0.40 -9.53 -4.32
CA LEU A 468 0.55 -9.80 -5.42
C LEU A 468 1.57 -10.82 -4.92
N THR A 469 1.58 -12.01 -5.53
CA THR A 469 2.19 -13.21 -4.94
C THR A 469 3.68 -13.39 -5.25
N GLY A 470 4.31 -12.43 -5.91
CA GLY A 470 5.69 -12.48 -6.38
C GLY A 470 5.83 -12.92 -7.83
N THR A 471 7.03 -12.73 -8.37
CA THR A 471 7.42 -13.08 -9.75
C THR A 471 8.48 -14.19 -9.79
N PRO A 472 8.49 -15.04 -10.84
CA PRO A 472 9.62 -15.92 -11.16
C PRO A 472 10.86 -15.13 -11.64
N GLU A 473 11.98 -15.83 -11.88
CA GLU A 473 13.20 -15.26 -12.49
C GLU A 473 12.98 -14.75 -13.93
N GLY A 474 14.01 -14.16 -14.55
CA GLY A 474 13.94 -13.72 -15.95
C GLY A 474 13.64 -12.22 -16.11
N LEU A 475 14.19 -11.40 -15.22
CA LEU A 475 14.05 -9.96 -15.26
C LEU A 475 14.82 -9.36 -16.43
N THR A 476 14.13 -8.58 -17.26
CA THR A 476 14.73 -7.90 -18.42
C THR A 476 14.46 -6.40 -18.33
N ASN A 477 15.46 -5.61 -18.74
CA ASN A 477 15.32 -4.16 -18.84
C ASN A 477 14.30 -3.77 -19.92
N VAL A 478 13.38 -2.84 -19.63
CA VAL A 478 12.34 -2.37 -20.57
C VAL A 478 12.44 -0.88 -20.85
N VAL A 479 12.31 -0.44 -22.09
CA VAL A 479 12.54 0.95 -22.51
C VAL A 479 11.27 1.60 -23.09
N PRO A 480 11.20 2.95 -23.18
CA PRO A 480 10.06 3.60 -23.80
C PRO A 480 9.78 3.08 -25.21
N GLY A 481 8.51 2.82 -25.51
CA GLY A 481 8.05 2.18 -26.74
C GLY A 481 7.85 0.67 -26.63
N ASP A 482 8.38 0.01 -25.59
CA ASP A 482 8.16 -1.42 -25.39
C ASP A 482 6.70 -1.72 -25.04
N CYS A 483 6.15 -2.73 -25.71
CA CYS A 483 4.89 -3.37 -25.37
C CYS A 483 5.18 -4.61 -24.52
N ILE A 484 4.73 -4.57 -23.27
CA ILE A 484 4.91 -5.62 -22.28
C ILE A 484 3.59 -6.38 -22.15
N VAL A 485 3.66 -7.70 -22.30
CA VAL A 485 2.51 -8.58 -22.17
C VAL A 485 2.80 -9.63 -21.11
N THR A 486 2.13 -9.50 -19.95
CA THR A 486 2.13 -10.49 -18.87
C THR A 486 0.89 -11.38 -19.00
N GLU A 487 1.07 -12.69 -19.01
CA GLU A 487 -0.02 -13.64 -19.24
C GLU A 487 0.02 -14.76 -18.21
N ILE A 488 -1.16 -15.12 -17.69
CA ILE A 488 -1.35 -16.27 -16.80
C ILE A 488 -2.42 -17.17 -17.40
N GLU A 489 -2.07 -18.44 -17.57
CA GLU A 489 -2.94 -19.48 -18.11
C GLU A 489 -4.27 -19.53 -17.34
N GLY A 490 -5.39 -19.54 -18.08
CA GLY A 490 -6.73 -19.59 -17.51
C GLY A 490 -7.21 -18.29 -16.82
N ILE A 491 -6.35 -17.29 -16.67
CA ILE A 491 -6.72 -15.99 -16.07
C ILE A 491 -6.85 -14.92 -17.14
N GLY A 492 -5.80 -14.67 -17.93
CA GLY A 492 -5.85 -13.67 -18.98
C GLY A 492 -4.49 -13.12 -19.39
N ARG A 493 -4.54 -12.22 -20.37
CA ARG A 493 -3.38 -11.55 -20.95
C ARG A 493 -3.47 -10.06 -20.65
N LEU A 494 -2.49 -9.52 -19.93
CA LEU A 494 -2.39 -8.12 -19.53
C LEU A 494 -1.33 -7.40 -20.36
N VAL A 495 -1.75 -6.37 -21.10
CA VAL A 495 -0.89 -5.56 -21.98
C VAL A 495 -0.64 -4.21 -21.32
N ASN A 496 0.60 -3.76 -21.37
CA ASN A 496 1.04 -2.44 -20.91
C ASN A 496 2.08 -1.88 -21.87
N THR A 497 2.16 -0.55 -21.99
CA THR A 497 3.17 0.13 -22.81
C THR A 497 4.06 1.02 -21.96
N ILE A 498 5.38 0.88 -22.13
CA ILE A 498 6.34 1.77 -21.47
C ILE A 498 6.41 3.10 -22.21
N VAL A 499 6.33 4.19 -21.48
CA VAL A 499 6.42 5.56 -22.02
C VAL A 499 7.53 6.35 -21.30
N GLY A 500 8.07 7.37 -21.96
CA GLY A 500 9.06 8.28 -21.36
C GLY A 500 8.40 9.42 -20.56
N ASP A 501 9.21 10.29 -19.96
CA ASP A 501 8.73 11.41 -19.15
C ASP A 501 7.95 12.47 -19.94
N ASP A 502 8.20 12.58 -21.26
CA ASP A 502 7.48 13.52 -22.14
C ASP A 502 6.03 13.09 -22.44
N ALA A 503 5.64 11.87 -22.06
CA ALA A 503 4.30 11.37 -22.28
C ALA A 503 3.29 12.08 -21.37
N THR A 504 2.21 12.58 -21.97
CA THR A 504 1.11 13.17 -21.22
C THR A 504 0.52 12.11 -20.27
N PRO A 505 0.30 12.42 -18.98
CA PRO A 505 -0.33 11.47 -18.06
C PRO A 505 -1.69 11.01 -18.62
N ALA A 506 -1.93 9.69 -18.66
CA ALA A 506 -3.25 9.17 -18.93
C ALA A 506 -4.25 9.68 -17.86
N HIS A 507 -5.43 10.11 -18.31
CA HIS A 507 -6.46 10.77 -17.51
C HIS A 507 -7.19 9.82 -16.54
#